data_AF-A0A7W5XL51-F1
#
_entry.id   AF-A0A7W5XL51-F1
#
_cell.length_a   1.000
_cell.length_b   1.000
_cell.length_c   1.000
_cell.angle_alpha   90.00
_cell.angle_beta   90.00
_cell.angle_gamma   90.00
#
_symmetry.space_group_name_H-M   'P 1'
#
loop_
_entity.id
_entity.type
_entity.pdbx_description
1 polymer ?
#
loop_
_entity_poly.entity_id
_entity_poly.type
_entity_poly.pdbx_seq_one_letter_code
_entity_poly.pdbx_strand_id
1 'polypeptide(L)'
;MDVEEMISVSPIDGVVLLGGCDKTVPAQIMGAVSANKPAVMVTTGPRPLSCHGSNTSLTVDDAWSFCDQRRIGEVNDNEWLEFEGNLNADVGTCNVMGTASSMASLAEVLGFALPGSALPDSTSSRRREIAYQTGLEAVAAVNRGQNPRQLVTLESLENAFRTITALGGSTNSVIHLEAIAGRAGLQIGWQRLQDWSRTTPYLANVRPGGEHTLPVLDEAGGVPAVMRRIDDLLNLETSTVRGESWSEELRRTPSVPSLAITERDTPRAERGPLVMLQGNLAPSGAVLKTAGTSDPELFRHRGRVVVFDGLDDLNARIDDPLLDVDTDSILVLRGLGAVGAPGMPEVGHIPIPAKLRRQGVVDMVRISDARMSGTSTGVVVLHVSPEAAVGGPLSRLQDGDEVLLDAENGLLEHCVDGTEFAARTPYQPGDVPQRGFALLHANHVLQPEFGCDFDFLRDPSAPETRPSRQVTLDQGNKTS
;
A
#
# COMPACT_ATOMS: atom_id res chain seq x y z
N MET A 1 -16.48 1.57 -10.69
CA MET A 1 -17.78 2.24 -10.85
C MET A 1 -17.69 3.39 -11.84
N ASP A 2 -17.27 4.61 -11.50
CA ASP A 2 -17.30 5.73 -12.46
C ASP A 2 -16.53 5.45 -13.77
N VAL A 3 -15.27 5.06 -13.68
CA VAL A 3 -14.44 4.71 -14.84
C VAL A 3 -15.07 3.58 -15.67
N GLU A 4 -15.59 2.56 -15.00
CA GLU A 4 -16.23 1.39 -15.63
C GLU A 4 -17.47 1.77 -16.44
N GLU A 5 -18.37 2.53 -15.83
CA GLU A 5 -19.61 2.99 -16.46
C GLU A 5 -19.30 3.91 -17.64
N MET A 6 -18.40 4.88 -17.46
CA MET A 6 -18.01 5.81 -18.51
C MET A 6 -17.40 5.10 -19.72
N ILE A 7 -16.53 4.10 -19.52
CA ILE A 7 -15.97 3.31 -20.62
C ILE A 7 -17.06 2.46 -21.28
N SER A 8 -17.92 1.82 -20.50
CA SER A 8 -18.91 0.86 -20.99
C SER A 8 -19.96 1.52 -21.88
N VAL A 9 -20.56 2.63 -21.43
CA VAL A 9 -21.68 3.29 -22.12
C VAL A 9 -21.24 4.23 -23.25
N SER A 10 -20.00 4.70 -23.22
CA SER A 10 -19.51 5.63 -24.24
C SER A 10 -19.23 4.91 -25.57
N PRO A 11 -19.48 5.57 -26.73
CA PRO A 11 -19.17 5.03 -28.05
C PRO A 11 -17.68 5.16 -28.37
N ILE A 12 -16.84 4.55 -27.54
CA ILE A 12 -15.39 4.50 -27.67
C ILE A 12 -14.94 3.05 -27.86
N ASP A 13 -13.93 2.85 -28.70
CA ASP A 13 -13.31 1.54 -28.96
C ASP A 13 -12.15 1.23 -28.00
N GLY A 14 -11.60 2.27 -27.38
CA GLY A 14 -10.56 2.15 -26.36
C GLY A 14 -10.38 3.47 -25.60
N VAL A 15 -9.58 3.44 -24.53
CA VAL A 15 -9.41 4.57 -23.62
C VAL A 15 -7.95 4.77 -23.23
N VAL A 16 -7.55 6.04 -23.11
CA VAL A 16 -6.30 6.41 -22.42
C VAL A 16 -6.64 6.82 -20.99
N LEU A 17 -6.10 6.10 -20.02
CA LEU A 17 -6.27 6.36 -18.59
C LEU A 17 -5.17 7.33 -18.14
N LEU A 18 -5.55 8.55 -17.77
CA LEU A 18 -4.63 9.54 -17.21
C LEU A 18 -4.62 9.40 -15.67
N GLY A 19 -3.59 8.72 -15.17
CA GLY A 19 -3.43 8.43 -13.75
C GLY A 19 -2.28 9.19 -13.11
N GLY A 20 -2.18 9.15 -11.78
CA GLY A 20 -1.06 9.73 -11.06
C GLY A 20 -1.12 9.44 -9.58
N CYS A 21 -1.83 10.28 -8.82
CA CYS A 21 -1.91 10.18 -7.37
C CYS A 21 -2.40 8.80 -6.92
N ASP A 22 -1.89 8.32 -5.80
CA ASP A 22 -2.05 6.98 -5.20
C ASP A 22 -3.21 6.12 -5.73
N LYS A 23 -4.45 6.57 -5.48
CA LYS A 23 -5.66 5.76 -5.68
C LYS A 23 -6.22 5.82 -7.10
N THR A 24 -5.78 6.79 -7.90
CA THR A 24 -6.27 6.99 -9.28
C THR A 24 -5.91 5.83 -10.19
N VAL A 25 -4.65 5.37 -10.12
CA VAL A 25 -4.13 4.27 -10.95
C VAL A 25 -4.90 2.96 -10.72
N PRO A 26 -4.98 2.41 -9.48
CA PRO A 26 -5.71 1.17 -9.26
C PRO A 26 -7.20 1.32 -9.55
N ALA A 27 -7.84 2.44 -9.20
CA ALA A 27 -9.26 2.66 -9.50
C ALA A 27 -9.56 2.67 -11.01
N GLN A 28 -8.67 3.28 -11.80
CA GLN A 28 -8.79 3.29 -13.27
C GLN A 28 -8.56 1.91 -13.88
N ILE A 29 -7.56 1.16 -13.39
CA ILE A 29 -7.32 -0.23 -13.83
C ILE A 29 -8.53 -1.11 -13.48
N MET A 30 -9.03 -1.05 -12.24
CA MET A 30 -10.22 -1.79 -11.82
C MET A 30 -11.42 -1.51 -12.73
N GLY A 31 -11.66 -0.24 -13.06
CA GLY A 31 -12.74 0.16 -13.96
C GLY A 31 -12.55 -0.35 -15.39
N ALA A 32 -11.33 -0.26 -15.92
CA ALA A 32 -10.99 -0.74 -17.25
C ALA A 32 -11.09 -2.28 -17.38
N VAL A 33 -10.66 -3.03 -16.36
CA VAL A 33 -10.81 -4.49 -16.30
C VAL A 33 -12.28 -4.90 -16.32
N SER A 34 -13.11 -4.16 -15.58
CA SER A 34 -14.55 -4.45 -15.49
C SER A 34 -15.27 -4.14 -16.82
N ALA A 35 -15.00 -2.97 -17.42
CA ALA A 35 -15.56 -2.57 -18.71
C ALA A 35 -14.99 -3.37 -19.91
N ASN A 36 -13.78 -3.90 -19.75
CA ASN A 36 -13.09 -4.80 -20.68
C ASN A 36 -12.99 -4.30 -22.13
N LYS A 37 -12.85 -2.98 -22.32
CA LYS A 37 -12.42 -2.37 -23.61
C LYS A 37 -10.92 -2.07 -23.57
N PRO A 38 -10.20 -2.10 -24.70
CA PRO A 38 -8.78 -1.75 -24.77
C PRO A 38 -8.47 -0.47 -23.99
N ALA A 39 -7.53 -0.58 -23.05
CA ALA A 39 -7.17 0.51 -22.15
C ALA A 39 -5.65 0.59 -22.00
N VAL A 40 -5.13 1.79 -22.18
CA VAL A 40 -3.71 2.11 -22.03
C VAL A 40 -3.58 3.25 -21.04
N MET A 41 -2.59 3.22 -20.17
CA MET A 41 -2.39 4.19 -19.11
C MET A 41 -1.13 5.02 -19.34
N VAL A 42 -1.23 6.31 -19.05
CA VAL A 42 -0.07 7.16 -18.78
C VAL A 42 -0.18 7.70 -17.36
N THR A 43 0.87 7.46 -16.58
CA THR A 43 1.01 8.04 -15.26
C THR A 43 1.63 9.43 -15.34
N THR A 44 1.27 10.29 -14.39
CA THR A 44 1.78 11.68 -14.30
C THR A 44 3.30 11.71 -14.08
N GLY A 45 3.84 10.73 -13.34
CA GLY A 45 5.23 10.67 -12.89
C GLY A 45 5.47 11.38 -11.55
N PRO A 46 6.55 11.01 -10.85
CA PRO A 46 6.97 11.69 -9.63
C PRO A 46 7.34 13.14 -9.93
N ARG A 47 7.07 14.02 -8.97
CA ARG A 47 7.56 15.39 -9.02
C ARG A 47 9.10 15.44 -8.89
N PRO A 48 9.73 16.55 -9.29
CA PRO A 48 11.16 16.76 -9.09
C PRO A 48 11.58 16.69 -7.63
N LEU A 49 12.88 16.45 -7.42
CA LEU A 49 13.48 16.65 -6.10
C LEU A 49 13.44 18.13 -5.74
N SER A 50 13.13 18.41 -4.48
CA SER A 50 13.34 19.74 -3.92
C SER A 50 14.65 19.78 -3.12
N CYS A 51 14.97 20.93 -2.55
CA CYS A 51 16.08 21.08 -1.63
C CYS A 51 15.71 21.95 -0.42
N HIS A 52 16.46 21.80 0.67
CA HIS A 52 16.33 22.61 1.88
C HIS A 52 17.68 22.89 2.52
N GLY A 53 17.79 24.06 3.18
CA GLY A 53 19.01 24.54 3.83
C GLY A 53 20.23 24.53 2.89
N SER A 54 21.21 23.68 3.19
CA SER A 54 22.49 23.55 2.50
C SER A 54 22.42 22.85 1.13
N ASN A 55 21.31 22.98 0.39
CA ASN A 55 20.99 22.22 -0.83
C ASN A 55 20.89 20.70 -0.60
N THR A 56 20.52 20.26 0.60
CA THR A 56 20.22 18.85 0.84
C THR A 56 18.93 18.49 0.12
N SER A 57 18.93 17.41 -0.67
CA SER A 57 17.73 16.96 -1.39
C SER A 57 16.62 16.63 -0.41
N LEU A 58 15.42 17.15 -0.69
CA LEU A 58 14.21 16.84 0.03
C LEU A 58 13.29 15.95 -0.79
N THR A 59 12.71 14.98 -0.10
CA THR A 59 11.62 14.14 -0.57
C THR A 59 10.48 14.13 0.44
N VAL A 60 9.29 13.75 -0.01
CA VAL A 60 8.07 13.86 0.82
C VAL A 60 8.13 13.06 2.14
N ASP A 61 8.96 12.02 2.22
CA ASP A 61 9.18 11.23 3.44
C ASP A 61 9.95 11.99 4.52
N ASP A 62 10.71 13.04 4.19
CA ASP A 62 11.38 13.89 5.19
C ASP A 62 10.36 14.55 6.14
N ALA A 63 9.11 14.72 5.71
CA ALA A 63 8.04 15.28 6.52
C ALA A 63 7.78 14.50 7.81
N TRP A 64 8.00 13.18 7.83
CA TRP A 64 7.76 12.38 9.03
C TRP A 64 8.72 12.75 10.17
N SER A 65 10.02 12.83 9.87
CA SER A 65 11.02 13.25 10.86
C SER A 65 10.79 14.69 11.30
N PHE A 66 10.47 15.61 10.38
CA PHE A 66 10.17 17.00 10.72
C PHE A 66 8.93 17.14 11.61
N CYS A 67 7.87 16.36 11.36
CA CYS A 67 6.69 16.31 12.22
C CYS A 67 7.05 15.86 13.64
N ASP A 68 7.86 14.81 13.77
CA ASP A 68 8.29 14.31 15.09
C ASP A 68 9.15 15.31 15.84
N GLN A 69 10.11 15.95 15.17
CA GLN A 69 10.96 16.99 15.75
C GLN A 69 10.14 18.22 16.19
N ARG A 70 9.19 18.66 15.35
CA ARG A 70 8.27 19.77 15.68
C ARG A 70 7.44 19.45 16.93
N ARG A 71 6.92 18.22 17.03
CA ARG A 71 6.10 17.78 18.17
C ARG A 71 6.84 17.78 19.51
N ILE A 72 8.16 17.61 19.50
CA ILE A 72 9.00 17.71 20.71
C ILE A 72 9.68 19.08 20.91
N GLY A 73 9.46 20.03 19.99
CA GLY A 73 9.97 21.40 20.06
C GLY A 73 11.38 21.60 19.50
N GLU A 74 11.92 20.63 18.76
CA GLU A 74 13.24 20.74 18.09
C GLU A 74 13.17 21.56 16.79
N VAL A 75 12.01 21.60 16.13
CA VAL A 75 11.74 22.42 14.94
C VAL A 75 10.77 23.54 15.32
N ASN A 76 11.20 24.79 15.12
CA ASN A 76 10.38 25.97 15.38
C ASN A 76 9.49 26.36 14.19
N ASP A 77 8.64 27.38 14.36
CA ASP A 77 7.69 27.81 13.33
C ASP A 77 8.36 28.33 12.04
N ASN A 78 9.50 29.02 12.14
CA ASN A 78 10.18 29.52 10.95
C ASN A 78 10.82 28.37 10.15
N GLU A 79 11.47 27.43 10.84
CA GLU A 79 12.05 26.23 10.23
C GLU A 79 10.96 25.37 9.57
N TRP A 80 9.80 25.24 10.22
CA TRP A 80 8.66 24.52 9.66
C TRP A 80 8.08 25.20 8.42
N LEU A 81 7.90 26.53 8.45
CA LEU A 81 7.42 27.28 7.29
C LEU A 81 8.39 27.18 6.11
N GLU A 82 9.70 27.21 6.37
CA GLU A 82 10.72 27.00 5.34
C GLU A 82 10.67 25.57 4.78
N PHE A 83 10.53 24.57 5.64
CA PHE A 83 10.38 23.18 5.22
C PHE A 83 9.12 22.98 4.35
N GLU A 84 7.96 23.46 4.81
CA GLU A 84 6.68 23.36 4.12
C GLU A 84 6.73 24.02 2.73
N GLY A 85 7.29 25.23 2.66
CA GLY A 85 7.44 25.98 1.40
C GLY A 85 8.35 25.30 0.38
N ASN A 86 9.26 24.44 0.83
CA ASN A 86 10.21 23.73 -0.04
C ASN A 86 9.82 22.27 -0.32
N LEU A 87 9.00 21.60 0.49
CA LEU A 87 8.73 20.16 0.36
C LEU A 87 8.19 19.74 -1.02
N ASN A 88 7.37 20.59 -1.66
CA ASN A 88 6.70 20.30 -2.93
C ASN A 88 7.09 21.35 -3.99
N ALA A 89 8.22 21.15 -4.65
CA ALA A 89 8.79 22.13 -5.59
C ALA A 89 8.03 22.30 -6.92
N ASP A 90 7.35 21.27 -7.41
CA ASP A 90 6.60 21.31 -8.68
C ASP A 90 5.47 20.26 -8.73
N VAL A 91 4.72 20.23 -9.83
CA VAL A 91 3.64 19.29 -10.11
C VAL A 91 4.15 17.85 -10.20
N GLY A 92 3.31 16.88 -9.83
CA GLY A 92 3.61 15.46 -9.92
C GLY A 92 3.24 14.70 -8.66
N THR A 93 3.46 13.38 -8.67
CA THR A 93 3.20 12.53 -7.51
C THR A 93 4.32 12.62 -6.49
N CYS A 94 4.19 11.91 -5.36
CA CYS A 94 5.26 11.76 -4.38
C CYS A 94 6.56 11.28 -5.04
N ASN A 95 7.70 11.89 -4.68
CA ASN A 95 9.02 11.67 -5.28
C ASN A 95 9.86 10.58 -4.60
N VAL A 96 9.17 9.57 -4.06
CA VAL A 96 9.75 8.40 -3.37
C VAL A 96 9.03 7.14 -3.80
N MET A 97 9.54 5.97 -3.40
CA MET A 97 8.88 4.68 -3.58
C MET A 97 7.65 4.51 -2.65
N GLY A 98 6.75 5.49 -2.68
CA GLY A 98 5.46 5.49 -2.01
C GLY A 98 4.37 4.82 -2.86
N THR A 99 3.11 5.00 -2.48
CA THR A 99 1.98 4.33 -3.14
C THR A 99 1.85 4.74 -4.61
N ALA A 100 1.88 6.04 -4.94
CA ALA A 100 1.80 6.49 -6.34
C ALA A 100 2.86 5.83 -7.25
N SER A 101 4.13 5.84 -6.86
CA SER A 101 5.22 5.22 -7.63
C SER A 101 5.06 3.70 -7.70
N SER A 102 4.66 3.06 -6.60
CA SER A 102 4.37 1.62 -6.57
C SER A 102 3.24 1.24 -7.54
N MET A 103 2.17 2.05 -7.59
CA MET A 103 1.04 1.83 -8.49
C MET A 103 1.39 2.13 -9.95
N ALA A 104 2.24 3.13 -10.20
CA ALA A 104 2.78 3.37 -11.54
C ALA A 104 3.63 2.19 -12.03
N SER A 105 4.48 1.63 -11.17
CA SER A 105 5.24 0.41 -11.47
C SER A 105 4.32 -0.79 -11.69
N LEU A 106 3.27 -0.95 -10.87
CA LEU A 106 2.25 -1.98 -11.05
C LEU A 106 1.57 -1.88 -12.42
N ALA A 107 1.15 -0.68 -12.83
CA ALA A 107 0.50 -0.46 -14.11
C ALA A 107 1.42 -0.82 -15.29
N GLU A 108 2.71 -0.54 -15.16
CA GLU A 108 3.73 -0.93 -16.12
C GLU A 108 3.83 -2.47 -16.22
N VAL A 109 4.04 -3.15 -15.10
CA VAL A 109 4.24 -4.62 -15.04
C VAL A 109 3.01 -5.39 -15.52
N LEU A 110 1.81 -4.94 -15.15
CA LEU A 110 0.56 -5.53 -15.62
C LEU A 110 0.27 -5.27 -17.10
N GLY A 111 1.09 -4.47 -17.79
CA GLY A 111 0.92 -4.21 -19.22
C GLY A 111 -0.15 -3.17 -19.55
N PHE A 112 -0.48 -2.27 -18.61
CA PHE A 112 -1.33 -1.12 -18.88
C PHE A 112 -0.53 0.13 -19.29
N ALA A 113 0.71 0.27 -18.83
CA ALA A 113 1.57 1.39 -19.15
C ALA A 113 2.80 0.95 -19.95
N LEU A 114 3.41 1.89 -20.68
CA LEU A 114 4.63 1.63 -21.45
C LEU A 114 5.78 1.22 -20.52
N PRO A 115 6.59 0.20 -20.87
CA PRO A 115 7.80 -0.11 -20.12
C PRO A 115 8.74 1.10 -19.99
N GLY A 116 9.29 1.29 -18.79
CA GLY A 116 10.12 2.43 -18.42
C GLY A 116 9.38 3.76 -18.26
N SER A 117 8.06 3.74 -18.03
CA SER A 117 7.25 4.96 -17.92
C SER A 117 6.84 5.33 -16.50
N ALA A 118 7.02 4.44 -15.51
CA ALA A 118 6.59 4.70 -14.15
C ALA A 118 7.32 5.87 -13.47
N LEU A 119 8.64 5.96 -13.63
CA LEU A 119 9.52 6.81 -12.83
C LEU A 119 10.02 8.13 -13.46
N PRO A 120 10.00 8.35 -14.79
CA PRO A 120 10.42 9.63 -15.35
C PRO A 120 9.71 10.82 -14.73
N ASP A 121 10.47 11.86 -14.41
CA ASP A 121 9.96 13.07 -13.77
C ASP A 121 8.78 13.69 -14.53
N SER A 122 7.76 14.16 -13.81
CA SER A 122 6.52 14.73 -14.34
C SER A 122 6.72 15.94 -15.26
N THR A 123 7.79 16.71 -15.06
CA THR A 123 8.11 17.93 -15.82
C THR A 123 9.11 17.69 -16.95
N SER A 124 9.69 16.49 -17.01
CA SER A 124 10.70 16.12 -18.01
C SER A 124 10.14 16.12 -19.44
N SER A 125 11.01 16.35 -20.43
CA SER A 125 10.69 16.14 -21.84
C SER A 125 10.31 14.68 -22.13
N ARG A 126 10.94 13.72 -21.42
CA ARG A 126 10.63 12.28 -21.53
C ARG A 126 9.18 11.98 -21.14
N ARG A 127 8.61 12.66 -20.15
CA ARG A 127 7.18 12.49 -19.79
C ARG A 127 6.24 12.89 -20.92
N ARG A 128 6.54 13.98 -21.64
CA ARG A 128 5.76 14.38 -22.83
C ARG A 128 5.87 13.36 -23.96
N GLU A 129 7.06 12.81 -24.19
CA GLU A 129 7.27 11.75 -25.17
C GLU A 129 6.49 10.48 -24.80
N ILE A 130 6.53 10.07 -23.53
CA ILE A 130 5.74 8.93 -23.02
C ILE A 130 4.26 9.14 -23.29
N ALA A 131 3.71 10.33 -23.02
CA ALA A 131 2.31 10.63 -23.28
C ALA A 131 1.96 10.52 -24.78
N TYR A 132 2.84 11.02 -25.66
CA TYR A 132 2.66 10.88 -27.11
C TYR A 132 2.68 9.41 -27.55
N GLN A 133 3.67 8.64 -27.12
CA GLN A 133 3.78 7.21 -27.42
C GLN A 133 2.60 6.40 -26.86
N THR A 134 2.09 6.77 -25.69
CA THR A 134 0.90 6.16 -25.08
C THR A 134 -0.32 6.34 -25.98
N GLY A 135 -0.48 7.52 -26.60
CA GLY A 135 -1.56 7.76 -27.56
C GLY A 135 -1.47 6.89 -28.81
N LEU A 136 -0.27 6.69 -29.35
CA LEU A 136 -0.04 5.76 -30.47
C LEU A 136 -0.34 4.31 -30.05
N GLU A 137 0.11 3.92 -28.86
CA GLU A 137 -0.10 2.58 -28.33
C GLU A 137 -1.57 2.28 -28.07
N ALA A 138 -2.36 3.26 -27.61
CA ALA A 138 -3.80 3.09 -27.41
C ALA A 138 -4.52 2.69 -28.71
N VAL A 139 -4.17 3.33 -29.83
CA VAL A 139 -4.71 2.96 -31.15
C VAL A 139 -4.23 1.57 -31.57
N ALA A 140 -2.97 1.24 -31.32
CA ALA A 140 -2.43 -0.07 -31.62
C ALA A 140 -3.10 -1.19 -30.80
N ALA A 141 -3.35 -0.97 -29.51
CA ALA A 141 -4.04 -1.89 -28.62
C ALA A 141 -5.49 -2.16 -29.06
N VAL A 142 -6.20 -1.13 -29.53
CA VAL A 142 -7.53 -1.27 -30.16
C VAL A 142 -7.45 -2.15 -31.39
N ASN A 143 -6.51 -1.89 -32.31
CA ASN A 143 -6.35 -2.69 -33.52
C ASN A 143 -5.97 -4.15 -33.25
N ARG A 144 -5.26 -4.42 -32.15
CA ARG A 144 -4.93 -5.79 -31.70
C ARG A 144 -6.08 -6.48 -30.96
N GLY A 145 -7.11 -5.75 -30.54
CA GLY A 145 -8.18 -6.28 -29.67
C GLY A 145 -7.68 -6.69 -28.28
N GLN A 146 -6.67 -5.98 -27.75
CA GLN A 146 -6.07 -6.27 -26.44
C GLN A 146 -7.03 -5.84 -25.33
N ASN A 147 -7.63 -6.82 -24.68
CA ASN A 147 -8.62 -6.60 -23.64
C ASN A 147 -7.97 -6.58 -22.25
N PRO A 148 -8.31 -5.63 -21.35
CA PRO A 148 -7.77 -5.55 -19.99
C PRO A 148 -7.81 -6.86 -19.19
N ARG A 149 -8.86 -7.68 -19.33
CA ARG A 149 -8.95 -8.99 -18.64
C ARG A 149 -7.91 -10.01 -19.10
N GLN A 150 -7.35 -9.86 -20.31
CA GLN A 150 -6.25 -10.72 -20.79
C GLN A 150 -4.91 -10.37 -20.14
N LEU A 151 -4.79 -9.15 -19.60
CA LEU A 151 -3.57 -8.67 -18.96
C LEU A 151 -3.52 -9.01 -17.47
N VAL A 152 -4.67 -9.21 -16.83
CA VAL A 152 -4.76 -9.53 -15.41
C VAL A 152 -4.92 -11.04 -15.25
N THR A 153 -3.81 -11.74 -15.06
CA THR A 153 -3.73 -13.18 -14.76
C THR A 153 -3.00 -13.39 -13.44
N LEU A 154 -3.02 -14.60 -12.87
CA LEU A 154 -2.25 -14.87 -11.65
C LEU A 154 -0.75 -14.66 -11.86
N GLU A 155 -0.25 -14.99 -13.05
CA GLU A 155 1.15 -14.82 -13.43
C GLU A 155 1.54 -13.34 -13.55
N SER A 156 0.70 -12.50 -14.14
CA SER A 156 0.99 -11.05 -14.22
C SER A 156 0.85 -10.36 -12.87
N LEU A 157 -0.10 -10.79 -12.03
CA LEU A 157 -0.24 -10.34 -10.65
C LEU A 157 0.96 -10.76 -9.78
N GLU A 158 1.49 -11.98 -9.97
CA GLU A 158 2.73 -12.43 -9.35
C GLU A 158 3.90 -11.54 -9.77
N ASN A 159 4.07 -11.31 -11.07
CA ASN A 159 5.12 -10.44 -11.59
C ASN A 159 5.05 -9.03 -10.98
N ALA A 160 3.84 -8.46 -10.90
CA ALA A 160 3.61 -7.15 -10.32
C ALA A 160 3.98 -7.13 -8.82
N PHE A 161 3.51 -8.10 -8.05
CA PHE A 161 3.80 -8.17 -6.62
C PHE A 161 5.30 -8.37 -6.34
N ARG A 162 5.97 -9.28 -7.06
CA ARG A 162 7.42 -9.51 -6.93
C ARG A 162 8.20 -8.25 -7.30
N THR A 163 7.83 -7.57 -8.38
CA THR A 163 8.50 -6.33 -8.79
C THR A 163 8.35 -5.23 -7.74
N ILE A 164 7.14 -5.02 -7.20
CA ILE A 164 6.89 -4.04 -6.13
C ILE A 164 7.67 -4.41 -4.87
N THR A 165 7.76 -5.70 -4.54
CA THR A 165 8.53 -6.21 -3.41
C THR A 165 10.02 -5.93 -3.58
N ALA A 166 10.60 -6.22 -4.76
CA ALA A 166 12.00 -5.93 -5.06
C ALA A 166 12.31 -4.42 -5.07
N LEU A 167 11.31 -3.59 -5.36
CA LEU A 167 11.39 -2.12 -5.26
C LEU A 167 11.27 -1.59 -3.82
N GLY A 168 10.81 -2.41 -2.86
CA GLY A 168 10.48 -1.93 -1.51
C GLY A 168 9.23 -1.04 -1.47
N GLY A 169 8.25 -1.36 -2.31
CA GLY A 169 7.05 -0.57 -2.51
C GLY A 169 6.10 -0.50 -1.31
N SER A 170 5.00 0.21 -1.52
CA SER A 170 4.00 0.51 -0.51
C SER A 170 3.20 -0.73 -0.08
N THR A 171 2.84 -0.84 1.20
CA THR A 171 1.92 -1.86 1.73
C THR A 171 0.53 -1.78 1.10
N ASN A 172 0.09 -0.57 0.71
CA ASN A 172 -1.17 -0.36 0.00
C ASN A 172 -1.26 -1.16 -1.33
N SER A 173 -0.12 -1.57 -1.89
CA SER A 173 -0.09 -2.40 -3.10
C SER A 173 -0.77 -3.75 -2.89
N VAL A 174 -0.75 -4.30 -1.67
CA VAL A 174 -1.44 -5.56 -1.34
C VAL A 174 -2.96 -5.41 -1.56
N ILE A 175 -3.55 -4.36 -0.99
CA ILE A 175 -4.98 -4.05 -1.14
C ILE A 175 -5.31 -3.81 -2.62
N HIS A 176 -4.50 -2.99 -3.30
CA HIS A 176 -4.77 -2.63 -4.69
C HIS A 176 -4.65 -3.82 -5.66
N LEU A 177 -3.70 -4.72 -5.44
CA LEU A 177 -3.56 -5.94 -6.25
C LEU A 177 -4.75 -6.89 -6.04
N GLU A 178 -5.19 -7.11 -4.80
CA GLU A 178 -6.38 -7.94 -4.54
C GLU A 178 -7.65 -7.32 -5.15
N ALA A 179 -7.78 -5.99 -5.09
CA ALA A 179 -8.91 -5.31 -5.72
C ALA A 179 -8.93 -5.49 -7.24
N ILE A 180 -7.78 -5.33 -7.91
CA ILE A 180 -7.64 -5.55 -9.35
C ILE A 180 -7.90 -7.03 -9.70
N ALA A 181 -7.36 -7.97 -8.92
CA ALA A 181 -7.59 -9.40 -9.09
C ALA A 181 -9.09 -9.73 -9.01
N GLY A 182 -9.81 -9.16 -8.05
CA GLY A 182 -11.25 -9.35 -7.86
C GLY A 182 -12.09 -8.88 -9.05
N ARG A 183 -11.65 -7.84 -9.79
CA ARG A 183 -12.30 -7.41 -11.05
C ARG A 183 -12.11 -8.38 -12.21
N ALA A 184 -11.07 -9.20 -12.16
CA ALA A 184 -10.76 -10.23 -13.15
C ALA A 184 -11.28 -11.63 -12.75
N GLY A 185 -12.04 -11.75 -11.66
CA GLY A 185 -12.52 -13.06 -11.18
C GLY A 185 -11.47 -13.87 -10.41
N LEU A 186 -10.38 -13.23 -9.99
CA LEU A 186 -9.25 -13.86 -9.32
C LEU A 186 -9.20 -13.47 -7.84
N GLN A 187 -8.44 -14.25 -7.07
CA GLN A 187 -8.01 -13.91 -5.72
C GLN A 187 -6.55 -14.37 -5.57
N ILE A 188 -5.68 -13.49 -5.07
CA ILE A 188 -4.27 -13.83 -4.87
C ILE A 188 -4.14 -14.69 -3.62
N GLY A 189 -4.65 -14.20 -2.50
CA GLY A 189 -4.66 -14.85 -1.20
C GLY A 189 -3.36 -14.65 -0.42
N TRP A 190 -3.50 -14.60 0.91
CA TRP A 190 -2.41 -14.40 1.86
C TRP A 190 -1.21 -15.34 1.63
N GLN A 191 -1.48 -16.63 1.42
CA GLN A 191 -0.42 -17.64 1.25
C GLN A 191 0.47 -17.34 0.04
N ARG A 192 -0.13 -16.98 -1.11
CA ARG A 192 0.64 -16.64 -2.32
C ARG A 192 1.46 -15.37 -2.11
N LEU A 193 0.86 -14.33 -1.55
CA LEU A 193 1.58 -13.07 -1.24
C LEU A 193 2.77 -13.34 -0.32
N GLN A 194 2.59 -14.17 0.71
CA GLN A 194 3.64 -14.54 1.64
C GLN A 194 4.77 -15.31 0.93
N ASP A 195 4.44 -16.31 0.12
CA ASP A 195 5.43 -17.12 -0.61
C ASP A 195 6.20 -16.29 -1.63
N TRP A 196 5.51 -15.45 -2.40
CA TRP A 196 6.12 -14.55 -3.37
C TRP A 196 7.04 -13.54 -2.70
N SER A 197 6.63 -12.96 -1.57
CA SER A 197 7.46 -11.99 -0.85
C SER A 197 8.71 -12.65 -0.26
N ARG A 198 8.55 -13.79 0.43
CA ARG A 198 9.67 -14.52 1.05
C ARG A 198 10.74 -14.96 0.06
N THR A 199 10.35 -15.21 -1.20
CA THR A 199 11.25 -15.70 -2.26
C THR A 199 11.79 -14.61 -3.18
N THR A 200 11.35 -13.36 -3.01
CA THR A 200 11.82 -12.23 -3.80
C THR A 200 12.80 -11.37 -2.99
N PRO A 201 14.02 -11.12 -3.47
CA PRO A 201 14.97 -10.27 -2.76
C PRO A 201 14.57 -8.79 -2.81
N TYR A 202 14.97 -8.01 -1.80
CA TYR A 202 14.86 -6.56 -1.83
C TYR A 202 16.10 -5.94 -2.51
N LEU A 203 15.92 -5.26 -3.65
CA LEU A 203 17.02 -4.77 -4.48
C LEU A 203 17.14 -3.26 -4.54
N ALA A 204 16.02 -2.53 -4.56
CA ALA A 204 16.08 -1.10 -4.77
C ALA A 204 16.61 -0.37 -3.52
N ASN A 205 17.62 0.47 -3.73
CA ASN A 205 18.18 1.36 -2.70
C ASN A 205 17.64 2.78 -2.86
N VAL A 206 16.32 2.93 -2.75
CA VAL A 206 15.66 4.23 -2.87
C VAL A 206 14.75 4.55 -1.70
N ARG A 207 14.60 5.84 -1.41
CA ARG A 207 13.73 6.37 -0.37
C ARG A 207 12.27 5.92 -0.55
N PRO A 208 11.53 5.68 0.55
CA PRO A 208 11.95 5.88 1.93
C PRO A 208 12.74 4.69 2.52
N GLY A 209 12.81 3.56 1.81
CA GLY A 209 13.43 2.33 2.32
C GLY A 209 14.96 2.26 2.18
N GLY A 210 15.56 3.17 1.42
CA GLY A 210 16.99 3.22 1.10
C GLY A 210 17.47 4.66 0.94
N GLU A 211 18.68 4.84 0.41
CA GLU A 211 19.42 6.12 0.49
C GLU A 211 19.24 7.01 -0.75
N HIS A 212 19.00 6.44 -1.93
CA HIS A 212 18.93 7.20 -3.17
C HIS A 212 17.51 7.61 -3.56
N THR A 213 17.39 8.43 -4.60
CA THR A 213 16.12 9.00 -5.03
C THR A 213 15.60 8.34 -6.30
N LEU A 214 14.31 8.54 -6.61
CA LEU A 214 13.71 7.96 -7.81
C LEU A 214 14.40 8.36 -9.12
N PRO A 215 14.92 9.59 -9.32
CA PRO A 215 15.69 9.91 -10.52
C PRO A 215 16.90 8.99 -10.74
N VAL A 216 17.62 8.62 -9.67
CA VAL A 216 18.76 7.69 -9.77
C VAL A 216 18.31 6.29 -10.21
N LEU A 217 17.11 5.86 -9.78
CA LEU A 217 16.51 4.61 -10.23
C LEU A 217 16.01 4.68 -11.68
N ASP A 218 15.42 5.79 -12.11
CA ASP A 218 15.01 6.00 -13.51
C ASP A 218 16.22 6.00 -14.45
N GLU A 219 17.31 6.68 -14.08
CA GLU A 219 18.58 6.68 -14.81
C GLU A 219 19.19 5.27 -14.92
N ALA A 220 18.96 4.42 -13.92
CA ALA A 220 19.38 3.01 -13.93
C ALA A 220 18.55 2.12 -14.87
N GLY A 221 17.52 2.69 -15.52
CA GLY A 221 16.59 1.96 -16.39
C GLY A 221 15.24 1.65 -15.72
N GLY A 222 14.98 2.16 -14.52
CA GLY A 222 13.69 2.13 -13.85
C GLY A 222 13.17 0.74 -13.51
N VAL A 223 11.85 0.57 -13.61
CA VAL A 223 11.17 -0.70 -13.27
C VAL A 223 11.69 -1.88 -14.09
N PRO A 224 11.89 -1.78 -15.43
CA PRO A 224 12.42 -2.89 -16.22
C PRO A 224 13.82 -3.32 -15.79
N ALA A 225 14.67 -2.38 -15.33
CA ALA A 225 16.00 -2.72 -14.85
C ALA A 225 15.96 -3.55 -13.56
N VAL A 226 14.99 -3.29 -12.67
CA VAL A 226 14.77 -4.11 -11.47
C VAL A 226 14.21 -5.48 -11.84
N MET A 227 13.23 -5.54 -12.75
CA MET A 227 12.68 -6.82 -13.24
C MET A 227 13.77 -7.71 -13.84
N ARG A 228 14.70 -7.12 -14.60
CA ARG A 228 15.85 -7.84 -15.17
C ARG A 228 16.77 -8.47 -14.11
N ARG A 229 16.80 -7.96 -12.87
CA ARG A 229 17.60 -8.55 -11.79
C ARG A 229 16.93 -9.76 -11.13
N ILE A 230 15.62 -9.94 -11.34
CA ILE A 230 14.82 -11.02 -10.76
C ILE A 230 14.08 -11.81 -11.85
N ASP A 231 14.58 -11.80 -13.07
CA ASP A 231 13.91 -12.39 -14.24
C ASP A 231 13.68 -13.90 -14.08
N ASP A 232 14.54 -14.57 -13.31
CA ASP A 232 14.42 -15.96 -12.87
C ASP A 232 13.17 -16.25 -12.02
N LEU A 233 12.61 -15.23 -11.39
CA LEU A 233 11.41 -15.31 -10.54
C LEU A 233 10.13 -14.86 -11.25
N LEU A 234 10.23 -14.37 -12.50
CA LEU A 234 9.13 -13.77 -13.23
C LEU A 234 8.64 -14.69 -14.35
N ASN A 235 7.34 -14.66 -14.62
CA ASN A 235 6.80 -15.23 -15.84
C ASN A 235 6.99 -14.23 -16.99
N LEU A 236 8.06 -14.40 -17.77
CA LEU A 236 8.43 -13.46 -18.82
C LEU A 236 7.55 -13.53 -20.09
N GLU A 237 6.60 -14.47 -20.15
CA GLU A 237 5.64 -14.60 -21.27
C GLU A 237 4.42 -13.69 -21.09
N THR A 238 4.24 -13.07 -19.91
CA THR A 238 3.14 -12.12 -19.72
C THR A 238 3.32 -10.91 -20.65
N SER A 239 2.21 -10.40 -21.18
CA SER A 239 2.21 -9.32 -22.17
C SER A 239 2.50 -7.96 -21.53
N THR A 240 3.29 -7.15 -22.22
CA THR A 240 3.39 -5.70 -22.01
C THR A 240 2.22 -4.99 -22.70
N VAL A 241 2.11 -3.67 -22.51
CA VAL A 241 1.10 -2.87 -23.22
C VAL A 241 1.29 -2.85 -24.75
N ARG A 242 2.51 -3.13 -25.23
CA ARG A 242 2.83 -3.19 -26.66
C ARG A 242 2.31 -4.46 -27.35
N GLY A 243 1.81 -5.43 -26.57
CA GLY A 243 1.44 -6.76 -27.05
C GLY A 243 2.63 -7.73 -27.22
N GLU A 244 3.83 -7.31 -26.79
CA GLU A 244 5.03 -8.14 -26.76
C GLU A 244 5.23 -8.75 -25.36
N SER A 245 5.99 -9.84 -25.26
CA SER A 245 6.34 -10.47 -23.98
C SER A 245 7.32 -9.62 -23.17
N TRP A 246 7.32 -9.78 -21.84
CA TRP A 246 8.37 -9.19 -20.99
C TRP A 246 9.77 -9.72 -21.34
N SER A 247 9.89 -10.96 -21.83
CA SER A 247 11.16 -11.52 -22.33
C SER A 247 11.74 -10.68 -23.49
N GLU A 248 10.89 -10.21 -24.41
CA GLU A 248 11.31 -9.31 -25.49
C GLU A 248 11.68 -7.92 -24.99
N GLU A 249 10.90 -7.37 -24.05
CA GLU A 249 11.18 -6.06 -23.48
C GLU A 249 12.51 -6.05 -22.70
N LEU A 250 12.70 -7.00 -21.79
CA LEU A 250 13.89 -7.05 -20.93
C LEU A 250 15.19 -7.28 -21.71
N ARG A 251 15.13 -7.93 -22.88
CA ARG A 251 16.29 -8.03 -23.79
C ARG A 251 16.75 -6.67 -24.30
N ARG A 252 15.84 -5.70 -24.44
CA ARG A 252 16.11 -4.33 -24.90
C ARG A 252 16.47 -3.39 -23.73
N THR A 253 16.07 -3.72 -22.50
CA THR A 253 16.39 -2.94 -21.31
C THR A 253 17.89 -3.00 -20.99
N PRO A 254 18.61 -1.87 -20.94
CA PRO A 254 20.01 -1.85 -20.52
C PRO A 254 20.20 -2.39 -19.09
N SER A 255 21.26 -3.17 -18.87
CA SER A 255 21.70 -3.56 -17.53
C SER A 255 22.94 -2.75 -17.17
N VAL A 256 22.72 -1.63 -16.47
CA VAL A 256 23.80 -0.72 -16.05
C VAL A 256 23.99 -0.84 -14.55
N PRO A 257 25.24 -0.92 -14.04
CA PRO A 257 25.50 -0.78 -12.61
C PRO A 257 24.92 0.53 -12.07
N SER A 258 24.26 0.48 -10.94
CA SER A 258 23.64 1.66 -10.32
C SER A 258 23.73 1.59 -8.81
N LEU A 259 23.79 2.76 -8.17
CA LEU A 259 23.67 2.86 -6.72
C LEU A 259 22.24 2.60 -6.23
N ALA A 260 21.24 2.80 -7.10
CA ALA A 260 19.82 2.64 -6.76
C ALA A 260 19.29 1.20 -6.90
N ILE A 261 20.04 0.28 -7.51
CA ILE A 261 19.65 -1.13 -7.70
C ILE A 261 20.84 -2.01 -7.34
N THR A 262 20.71 -2.82 -6.29
CA THR A 262 21.76 -3.79 -5.93
C THR A 262 21.78 -4.97 -6.89
N GLU A 263 22.91 -5.69 -6.91
CA GLU A 263 23.02 -6.95 -7.62
C GLU A 263 22.13 -8.04 -6.98
N ARG A 264 21.79 -9.07 -7.77
CA ARG A 264 20.88 -10.16 -7.37
C ARG A 264 21.47 -11.09 -6.31
N ASP A 265 22.80 -11.25 -6.33
CA ASP A 265 23.60 -12.06 -5.43
C ASP A 265 24.02 -11.30 -4.16
N THR A 266 24.02 -9.97 -4.20
CA THR A 266 24.21 -9.10 -3.03
C THR A 266 23.01 -8.18 -2.82
N PRO A 267 21.81 -8.72 -2.54
CA PRO A 267 20.62 -7.91 -2.33
C PRO A 267 20.71 -7.12 -1.02
N ARG A 268 19.87 -6.09 -0.88
CA ARG A 268 19.73 -5.36 0.41
C ARG A 268 19.14 -6.26 1.51
N ALA A 269 18.24 -7.16 1.12
CA ALA A 269 17.74 -8.24 1.95
C ALA A 269 17.40 -9.44 1.06
N GLU A 270 17.66 -10.66 1.55
CA GLU A 270 17.38 -11.90 0.80
C GLU A 270 15.88 -12.16 0.63
N ARG A 271 15.06 -11.58 1.52
CA ARG A 271 13.60 -11.69 1.51
C ARG A 271 12.97 -10.33 1.24
N GLY A 272 11.75 -10.39 0.72
CA GLY A 272 10.96 -9.23 0.38
C GLY A 272 10.60 -8.41 1.61
N PRO A 273 10.53 -7.07 1.48
CA PRO A 273 10.26 -6.22 2.63
C PRO A 273 8.76 -6.15 2.97
N LEU A 274 7.87 -6.69 2.15
CA LEU A 274 6.43 -6.76 2.42
C LEU A 274 6.10 -8.09 3.10
N VAL A 275 6.13 -8.12 4.42
CA VAL A 275 5.90 -9.35 5.20
C VAL A 275 4.42 -9.51 5.46
N MET A 276 3.84 -10.64 5.02
CA MET A 276 2.48 -10.98 5.42
C MET A 276 2.51 -11.65 6.78
N LEU A 277 1.60 -11.24 7.65
CA LEU A 277 1.46 -11.73 9.01
C LEU A 277 0.10 -12.43 9.15
N GLN A 278 0.04 -13.50 9.94
CA GLN A 278 -1.20 -14.16 10.34
C GLN A 278 -1.05 -14.68 11.77
N GLY A 279 -2.17 -14.88 12.47
CA GLY A 279 -2.20 -15.47 13.79
C GLY A 279 -3.52 -15.21 14.47
N ASN A 280 -3.62 -15.50 15.77
CA ASN A 280 -4.89 -15.33 16.50
C ASN A 280 -5.34 -13.85 16.59
N LEU A 281 -4.43 -12.88 16.40
CA LEU A 281 -4.76 -11.45 16.40
C LEU A 281 -5.18 -10.93 15.01
N ALA A 282 -4.68 -11.55 13.94
CA ALA A 282 -5.00 -11.21 12.55
C ALA A 282 -5.31 -12.48 11.74
N PRO A 283 -6.46 -13.14 11.97
CA PRO A 283 -6.76 -14.44 11.38
C PRO A 283 -6.98 -14.40 9.87
N SER A 284 -7.45 -13.28 9.31
CA SER A 284 -7.50 -13.06 7.85
C SER A 284 -6.19 -12.48 7.28
N GLY A 285 -5.27 -12.10 8.16
CA GLY A 285 -3.96 -11.58 7.82
C GLY A 285 -3.76 -10.10 8.16
N ALA A 286 -2.51 -9.68 8.07
CA ALA A 286 -2.01 -8.31 8.20
C ALA A 286 -0.74 -8.16 7.35
N VAL A 287 -0.24 -6.93 7.20
CA VAL A 287 1.02 -6.66 6.49
C VAL A 287 1.93 -5.74 7.28
N LEU A 288 3.23 -6.01 7.22
CA LEU A 288 4.31 -5.17 7.74
C LEU A 288 5.27 -4.85 6.59
N LYS A 289 5.79 -3.61 6.55
CA LYS A 289 6.90 -3.25 5.66
C LYS A 289 8.18 -3.12 6.47
N THR A 290 9.18 -3.95 6.18
CA THR A 290 10.50 -3.92 6.85
C THR A 290 11.50 -2.99 6.13
N ALA A 291 11.21 -2.57 4.90
CA ALA A 291 12.02 -1.59 4.19
C ALA A 291 12.01 -0.24 4.90
N GLY A 292 13.22 0.25 5.24
CA GLY A 292 13.41 1.53 5.92
C GLY A 292 13.27 1.48 7.44
N THR A 293 13.10 0.29 8.04
CA THR A 293 13.14 0.12 9.49
C THR A 293 14.56 0.36 10.02
N SER A 294 14.69 1.13 11.09
CA SER A 294 15.97 1.46 11.72
C SER A 294 16.43 0.42 12.74
N ASP A 295 15.50 -0.35 13.31
CA ASP A 295 15.77 -1.37 14.33
C ASP A 295 15.21 -2.76 13.91
N PRO A 296 16.06 -3.62 13.33
CA PRO A 296 15.68 -4.99 12.96
C PRO A 296 15.36 -5.89 14.15
N GLU A 297 15.79 -5.56 15.38
CA GLU A 297 15.47 -6.40 16.56
C GLU A 297 13.96 -6.41 16.84
N LEU A 298 13.27 -5.33 16.50
CA LEU A 298 11.81 -5.22 16.59
C LEU A 298 11.04 -6.14 15.63
N PHE A 299 11.70 -6.78 14.66
CA PHE A 299 11.06 -7.79 13.80
C PHE A 299 10.63 -9.04 14.57
N ARG A 300 11.22 -9.27 15.75
CA ARG A 300 10.77 -10.29 16.69
C ARG A 300 10.62 -9.68 18.08
N HIS A 301 9.42 -9.20 18.36
CA HIS A 301 9.14 -8.42 19.56
C HIS A 301 7.97 -8.99 20.33
N ARG A 302 8.09 -9.03 21.65
CA ARG A 302 7.00 -9.34 22.57
C ARG A 302 6.88 -8.20 23.56
N GLY A 303 5.70 -7.60 23.64
CA GLY A 303 5.51 -6.41 24.48
C GLY A 303 4.07 -6.24 24.93
N ARG A 304 3.91 -5.44 25.99
CA ARG A 304 2.60 -5.01 26.50
C ARG A 304 1.97 -4.02 25.54
N VAL A 305 0.67 -4.14 25.27
CA VAL A 305 -0.02 -3.21 24.39
C VAL A 305 -0.53 -1.97 25.12
N VAL A 306 -0.53 -0.85 24.41
CA VAL A 306 -1.25 0.38 24.76
C VAL A 306 -2.24 0.64 23.63
N VAL A 307 -3.53 0.50 23.92
CA VAL A 307 -4.63 0.50 22.96
C VAL A 307 -5.25 1.88 22.87
N PHE A 308 -5.42 2.40 21.67
CA PHE A 308 -6.12 3.64 21.34
C PHE A 308 -7.38 3.36 20.50
N ASP A 309 -8.50 3.92 20.95
CA ASP A 309 -9.82 3.79 20.31
C ASP A 309 -10.09 4.98 19.38
N GLY A 310 -9.64 4.85 18.13
CA GLY A 310 -9.76 5.91 17.13
C GLY A 310 -8.83 7.10 17.34
N LEU A 311 -8.93 8.09 16.45
CA LEU A 311 -8.01 9.23 16.42
C LEU A 311 -8.21 10.23 17.57
N ASP A 312 -9.43 10.40 18.05
CA ASP A 312 -9.71 11.32 19.16
C ASP A 312 -9.03 10.86 20.45
N ASP A 313 -9.11 9.56 20.75
CA ASP A 313 -8.45 8.96 21.90
C ASP A 313 -6.91 8.97 21.76
N LEU A 314 -6.40 8.65 20.56
CA LEU A 314 -4.96 8.77 20.27
C LEU A 314 -4.45 10.19 20.53
N ASN A 315 -5.09 11.20 19.94
CA ASN A 315 -4.67 12.60 20.07
C ASN A 315 -4.77 13.10 21.52
N ALA A 316 -5.74 12.61 22.30
CA ALA A 316 -5.90 12.98 23.69
C ALA A 316 -4.82 12.40 24.61
N ARG A 317 -4.27 11.22 24.30
CA ARG A 317 -3.43 10.45 25.23
C ARG A 317 -1.97 10.25 24.81
N ILE A 318 -1.64 10.23 23.51
CA ILE A 318 -0.32 9.78 23.05
C ILE A 318 0.87 10.59 23.63
N ASP A 319 0.64 11.88 23.88
CA ASP A 319 1.65 12.79 24.42
C ASP A 319 1.41 13.15 25.90
N ASP A 320 0.46 12.49 26.58
CA ASP A 320 0.28 12.62 28.03
C ASP A 320 1.53 12.11 28.76
N PRO A 321 2.20 12.94 29.59
CA PRO A 321 3.34 12.50 30.39
C PRO A 321 3.05 11.32 31.33
N LEU A 322 1.78 11.13 31.70
CA LEU A 322 1.30 10.06 32.58
C LEU A 322 0.87 8.79 31.84
N LEU A 323 0.86 8.79 30.50
CA LEU A 323 0.56 7.58 29.72
C LEU A 323 1.50 6.46 30.14
N ASP A 324 0.98 5.31 30.58
CA ASP A 324 1.79 4.15 30.95
C ASP A 324 2.31 3.44 29.69
N VAL A 325 3.46 3.91 29.20
CA VAL A 325 4.14 3.40 28.00
C VAL A 325 5.65 3.53 28.17
N ASP A 326 6.38 2.50 27.74
CA ASP A 326 7.84 2.40 27.71
C ASP A 326 8.33 1.98 26.31
N THR A 327 9.65 1.78 26.15
CA THR A 327 10.29 1.43 24.87
C THR A 327 9.89 0.06 24.34
N ASP A 328 9.51 -0.86 25.23
CA ASP A 328 9.17 -2.24 24.88
C ASP A 328 7.67 -2.40 24.64
N SER A 329 6.88 -1.36 24.88
CA SER A 329 5.45 -1.34 24.65
C SER A 329 5.10 -1.38 23.16
N ILE A 330 3.94 -1.95 22.86
CA ILE A 330 3.36 -2.01 21.51
C ILE A 330 2.19 -1.04 21.43
N LEU A 331 2.20 -0.10 20.50
CA LEU A 331 1.08 0.81 20.32
C LEU A 331 0.03 0.16 19.42
N VAL A 332 -1.23 0.15 19.84
CA VAL A 332 -2.33 -0.43 19.08
C VAL A 332 -3.35 0.65 18.79
N LEU A 333 -3.71 0.86 17.52
CA LEU A 333 -4.77 1.78 17.10
C LEU A 333 -5.86 0.98 16.38
N ARG A 334 -7.09 1.03 16.90
CA ARG A 334 -8.19 0.22 16.36
C ARG A 334 -9.43 1.04 16.02
N GLY A 335 -10.31 0.45 15.22
CA GLY A 335 -11.53 1.09 14.76
C GLY A 335 -11.30 1.97 13.53
N LEU A 336 -10.16 1.83 12.86
CA LEU A 336 -9.78 2.64 11.70
C LEU A 336 -9.63 1.81 10.42
N GLY A 337 -10.32 0.66 10.37
CA GLY A 337 -10.46 -0.16 9.19
C GLY A 337 -11.40 0.43 8.13
N ALA A 338 -11.75 -0.40 7.14
CA ALA A 338 -12.61 0.00 6.04
C ALA A 338 -14.01 0.41 6.52
N VAL A 339 -14.61 -0.38 7.40
CA VAL A 339 -15.93 -0.08 7.99
C VAL A 339 -15.82 0.94 9.12
N GLY A 340 -14.81 0.81 9.98
CA GLY A 340 -14.69 1.58 11.23
C GLY A 340 -14.49 3.07 11.05
N ALA A 341 -13.54 3.48 10.20
CA ALA A 341 -13.13 4.88 10.11
C ALA A 341 -14.16 5.84 9.48
N PRO A 342 -14.92 5.48 8.42
CA PRO A 342 -14.76 4.51 7.34
C PRO A 342 -13.66 4.84 6.30
N GLY A 343 -13.38 3.92 5.37
CA GLY A 343 -12.47 4.12 4.23
C GLY A 343 -11.00 3.80 4.50
N MET A 344 -10.69 3.28 5.70
CA MET A 344 -9.35 2.80 6.09
C MET A 344 -8.25 3.87 5.90
N PRO A 345 -8.23 4.95 6.71
CA PRO A 345 -7.28 6.07 6.57
C PRO A 345 -5.82 5.66 6.77
N GLU A 346 -4.89 6.50 6.29
CA GLU A 346 -3.44 6.30 6.39
C GLU A 346 -2.86 6.82 7.72
N VAL A 347 -3.35 6.25 8.83
CA VAL A 347 -3.05 6.71 10.20
C VAL A 347 -2.46 5.61 11.08
N GLY A 348 -2.16 4.44 10.50
CA GLY A 348 -1.50 3.33 11.19
C GLY A 348 -0.05 3.62 11.58
N HIS A 349 0.59 4.64 10.99
CA HIS A 349 1.87 5.18 11.48
C HIS A 349 1.63 6.02 12.73
N ILE A 350 1.34 5.34 13.84
CA ILE A 350 1.15 5.95 15.16
C ILE A 350 2.44 6.68 15.53
N PRO A 351 2.37 7.95 15.96
CA PRO A 351 3.55 8.70 16.32
C PRO A 351 4.14 8.18 17.64
N ILE A 352 5.47 8.19 17.77
CA ILE A 352 6.14 7.75 19.02
C ILE A 352 5.77 8.72 20.15
N PRO A 353 5.37 8.30 21.35
CA PRO A 353 5.03 9.20 22.46
C PRO A 353 6.11 10.28 22.66
N ALA A 354 5.74 11.56 22.76
CA ALA A 354 6.71 12.65 22.83
C ALA A 354 7.73 12.49 23.96
N LYS A 355 7.34 11.86 25.09
CA LYS A 355 8.25 11.55 26.20
C LYS A 355 9.35 10.55 25.81
N LEU A 356 9.04 9.56 24.98
CA LEU A 356 9.99 8.55 24.48
C LEU A 356 10.84 9.12 23.34
N ARG A 357 10.22 9.91 22.46
CA ARG A 357 10.96 10.57 21.36
C ARG A 357 12.06 11.51 21.89
N ARG A 358 11.79 12.25 22.99
CA ARG A 358 12.80 13.06 23.71
C ARG A 358 13.92 12.25 24.35
N GLN A 359 13.70 10.96 24.61
CA GLN A 359 14.72 10.03 25.10
C GLN A 359 15.55 9.40 23.97
N GLY A 360 15.27 9.77 22.71
CA GLY A 360 15.99 9.26 21.54
C GLY A 360 15.38 8.01 20.90
N VAL A 361 14.18 7.60 21.33
CA VAL A 361 13.46 6.49 20.69
C VAL A 361 13.00 6.93 19.31
N VAL A 362 13.39 6.17 18.28
CA VAL A 362 13.12 6.48 16.87
C VAL A 362 12.23 5.43 16.19
N ASP A 363 11.99 4.28 16.82
CA ASP A 363 11.06 3.25 16.34
C ASP A 363 10.43 2.48 17.50
N MET A 364 9.25 1.92 17.26
CA MET A 364 8.46 1.08 18.18
C MET A 364 7.52 0.19 17.34
N VAL A 365 7.14 -0.98 17.87
CA VAL A 365 6.12 -1.81 17.22
C VAL A 365 4.75 -1.14 17.34
N ARG A 366 4.08 -0.98 16.20
CA ARG A 366 2.76 -0.34 16.08
C ARG A 366 1.83 -1.24 15.29
N ILE A 367 0.59 -1.40 15.74
CA ILE A 367 -0.39 -2.32 15.15
C ILE A 367 -1.70 -1.57 14.90
N SER A 368 -2.28 -1.72 13.71
CA SER A 368 -3.61 -1.16 13.43
C SER A 368 -4.39 -1.93 12.37
N ASP A 369 -5.71 -1.77 12.40
CA ASP A 369 -6.61 -2.11 11.30
C ASP A 369 -6.62 -1.03 10.19
N ALA A 370 -5.77 -0.01 10.31
CA ALA A 370 -5.63 1.09 9.35
C ALA A 370 -4.60 0.80 8.24
N ARG A 371 -4.39 1.79 7.37
CA ARG A 371 -3.29 1.84 6.40
C ARG A 371 -2.21 2.81 6.88
N MET A 372 -1.11 2.90 6.15
CA MET A 372 -0.17 4.00 6.27
C MET A 372 0.23 4.52 4.89
N SER A 373 0.83 5.70 4.86
CA SER A 373 1.42 6.21 3.62
C SER A 373 2.57 5.31 3.18
N GLY A 374 2.70 5.08 1.88
CA GLY A 374 3.86 4.37 1.33
C GLY A 374 5.20 5.07 1.64
N THR A 375 5.15 6.36 2.01
CA THR A 375 6.30 7.19 2.37
C THR A 375 6.78 6.99 3.80
N SER A 376 6.01 6.31 4.66
CA SER A 376 6.35 6.05 6.07
C SER A 376 7.28 4.85 6.23
N THR A 377 7.98 4.77 7.36
CA THR A 377 8.91 3.69 7.74
C THR A 377 8.67 3.22 9.18
N GLY A 378 9.47 2.23 9.60
CA GLY A 378 9.47 1.66 10.94
C GLY A 378 8.60 0.42 11.09
N VAL A 379 8.58 -0.19 12.28
CA VAL A 379 7.87 -1.46 12.51
C VAL A 379 6.38 -1.24 12.74
N VAL A 380 5.64 -1.16 11.63
CA VAL A 380 4.19 -0.91 11.62
C VAL A 380 3.43 -2.05 10.95
N VAL A 381 2.66 -2.78 11.75
CA VAL A 381 1.69 -3.79 11.31
C VAL A 381 0.38 -3.09 10.95
N LEU A 382 -0.09 -3.33 9.74
CA LEU A 382 -1.24 -2.67 9.13
C LEU A 382 -2.23 -3.70 8.61
N HIS A 383 -3.42 -3.22 8.28
CA HIS A 383 -4.44 -4.01 7.61
C HIS A 383 -4.83 -5.25 8.42
N VAL A 384 -4.75 -5.17 9.74
CA VAL A 384 -5.19 -6.24 10.63
C VAL A 384 -6.64 -6.59 10.29
N SER A 385 -6.84 -7.82 9.83
CA SER A 385 -8.12 -8.31 9.37
C SER A 385 -8.53 -9.60 10.10
N PRO A 386 -9.81 -9.75 10.47
CA PRO A 386 -10.89 -8.75 10.36
C PRO A 386 -10.65 -7.51 11.23
N GLU A 387 -11.12 -6.35 10.77
CA GLU A 387 -10.97 -5.10 11.51
C GLU A 387 -11.76 -5.09 12.84
N ALA A 388 -11.44 -4.16 13.74
CA ALA A 388 -12.11 -4.09 15.04
C ALA A 388 -13.61 -3.78 14.92
N ALA A 389 -14.01 -2.93 13.97
CA ALA A 389 -15.39 -2.50 13.77
C ALA A 389 -16.36 -3.59 13.29
N VAL A 390 -15.83 -4.72 12.81
CA VAL A 390 -16.61 -5.91 12.43
C VAL A 390 -16.41 -7.08 13.40
N GLY A 391 -15.82 -6.82 14.57
CA GLY A 391 -15.67 -7.79 15.65
C GLY A 391 -14.43 -8.68 15.53
N GLY A 392 -13.44 -8.30 14.71
CA GLY A 392 -12.16 -9.01 14.64
C GLY A 392 -11.40 -8.99 15.98
N PRO A 393 -10.37 -9.85 16.16
CA PRO A 393 -9.69 -10.00 17.44
C PRO A 393 -9.10 -8.69 18.01
N LEU A 394 -8.66 -7.77 17.16
CA LEU A 394 -8.18 -6.44 17.56
C LEU A 394 -9.20 -5.67 18.44
N SER A 395 -10.50 -5.92 18.27
CA SER A 395 -11.57 -5.32 19.06
C SER A 395 -11.54 -5.69 20.55
N ARG A 396 -10.81 -6.73 20.95
CA ARG A 396 -10.83 -7.29 22.32
C ARG A 396 -9.53 -7.09 23.09
N LEU A 397 -8.49 -6.55 22.45
CA LEU A 397 -7.27 -6.16 23.14
C LEU A 397 -7.56 -5.09 24.20
N GLN A 398 -6.84 -5.16 25.31
CA GLN A 398 -6.89 -4.23 26.43
C GLN A 398 -5.46 -3.82 26.81
N ASP A 399 -5.32 -2.63 27.39
CA ASP A 399 -4.03 -2.16 27.91
C ASP A 399 -3.39 -3.21 28.82
N GLY A 400 -2.10 -3.48 28.59
CA GLY A 400 -1.33 -4.45 29.36
C GLY A 400 -1.35 -5.88 28.83
N ASP A 401 -2.21 -6.23 27.86
CA ASP A 401 -2.10 -7.52 27.17
C ASP A 401 -0.74 -7.65 26.49
N GLU A 402 -0.19 -8.86 26.44
CA GLU A 402 1.02 -9.13 25.66
C GLU A 402 0.68 -9.54 24.23
N VAL A 403 1.43 -9.01 23.27
CA VAL A 403 1.41 -9.41 21.86
C VAL A 403 2.80 -9.81 21.40
N LEU A 404 2.87 -10.89 20.62
CA LEU A 404 4.06 -11.37 19.93
C LEU A 404 3.97 -11.04 18.43
N LEU A 405 4.95 -10.28 17.95
CA LEU A 405 5.27 -10.11 16.53
C LEU A 405 6.49 -10.98 16.21
N ASP A 406 6.38 -11.81 15.18
CA ASP A 406 7.53 -12.51 14.58
C ASP A 406 7.42 -12.40 13.05
N ALA A 407 8.04 -11.37 12.50
CA ALA A 407 8.03 -11.07 11.08
C ALA A 407 8.82 -12.10 10.24
N GLU A 408 9.80 -12.79 10.84
CA GLU A 408 10.56 -13.82 10.13
C GLU A 408 9.70 -15.04 9.80
N ASN A 409 8.80 -15.38 10.74
CA ASN A 409 7.86 -16.50 10.61
C ASN A 409 6.49 -16.08 10.09
N GLY A 410 6.21 -14.78 9.98
CA GLY A 410 4.92 -14.29 9.50
C GLY A 410 3.81 -14.38 10.55
N LEU A 411 4.15 -14.23 11.84
CA LEU A 411 3.27 -14.49 12.96
C LEU A 411 2.87 -13.20 13.70
N LEU A 412 1.58 -13.10 14.06
CA LEU A 412 1.05 -12.05 14.93
C LEU A 412 0.03 -12.62 15.92
N GLU A 413 0.41 -12.69 17.21
CA GLU A 413 -0.40 -13.35 18.24
C GLU A 413 -0.60 -12.49 19.50
N HIS A 414 -1.80 -12.50 20.06
CA HIS A 414 -2.03 -12.11 21.45
C HIS A 414 -1.73 -13.29 22.39
N CYS A 415 -1.13 -13.00 23.53
CA CYS A 415 -0.74 -13.99 24.56
C CYS A 415 -1.74 -14.05 25.72
N VAL A 416 -3.02 -13.83 25.44
CA VAL A 416 -4.13 -13.88 26.41
C VAL A 416 -4.81 -15.24 26.34
N ASP A 417 -5.26 -15.78 27.48
CA ASP A 417 -6.06 -17.01 27.50
C ASP A 417 -7.30 -16.89 26.60
N GLY A 418 -7.58 -17.92 25.82
CA GLY A 418 -8.64 -17.88 24.82
C GLY A 418 -10.05 -17.73 25.42
N THR A 419 -10.29 -18.28 26.62
CA THR A 419 -11.59 -18.17 27.30
C THR A 419 -11.79 -16.78 27.87
N GLU A 420 -10.74 -16.20 28.45
CA GLU A 420 -10.74 -14.81 28.93
C GLU A 420 -10.96 -13.85 27.76
N PHE A 421 -10.18 -13.98 26.69
CA PHE A 421 -10.23 -13.09 25.52
C PHE A 421 -11.60 -13.10 24.84
N ALA A 422 -12.20 -14.28 24.69
CA ALA A 422 -13.54 -14.45 24.11
C ALA A 422 -14.66 -13.85 24.99
N ALA A 423 -14.46 -13.76 26.31
CA ALA A 423 -15.44 -13.19 27.24
C ALA A 423 -15.43 -11.65 27.29
N ARG A 424 -14.39 -11.00 26.76
CA ARG A 424 -14.26 -9.54 26.81
C ARG A 424 -15.34 -8.82 25.99
N THR A 425 -15.67 -7.60 26.40
CA THR A 425 -16.51 -6.72 25.57
C THR A 425 -15.69 -6.23 24.39
N PRO A 426 -16.14 -6.46 23.14
CA PRO A 426 -15.45 -5.95 21.97
C PRO A 426 -15.65 -4.43 21.84
N TYR A 427 -14.69 -3.78 21.19
CA TYR A 427 -14.79 -2.42 20.67
C TYR A 427 -16.15 -2.18 20.00
N GLN A 428 -16.78 -1.07 20.35
CA GLN A 428 -18.06 -0.66 19.78
C GLN A 428 -17.79 0.41 18.72
N PRO A 429 -18.02 0.12 17.43
CA PRO A 429 -17.88 1.12 16.38
C PRO A 429 -18.96 2.19 16.49
N GLY A 430 -18.70 3.34 15.88
CA GLY A 430 -19.69 4.43 15.77
C GLY A 430 -20.91 4.05 14.94
N ASP A 431 -21.89 4.97 14.92
CA ASP A 431 -23.15 4.78 14.21
C ASP A 431 -22.96 4.60 12.70
N VAL A 432 -23.77 3.71 12.11
CA VAL A 432 -23.80 3.51 10.66
C VAL A 432 -24.38 4.76 9.98
N PRO A 433 -23.71 5.30 8.94
CA PRO A 433 -24.24 6.43 8.17
C PRO A 433 -25.63 6.13 7.61
N GLN A 434 -26.53 7.12 7.61
CA GLN A 434 -27.94 6.90 7.24
C GLN A 434 -28.25 7.15 5.75
N ARG A 435 -27.32 7.71 4.96
CA ARG A 435 -27.54 8.01 3.54
C ARG A 435 -26.23 8.22 2.75
N GLY A 436 -26.37 8.23 1.42
CA GLY A 436 -25.32 8.63 0.48
C GLY A 436 -24.22 7.59 0.32
N PHE A 437 -23.07 8.01 -0.23
CA PHE A 437 -21.93 7.13 -0.45
C PHE A 437 -21.41 6.49 0.83
N ALA A 438 -21.47 7.19 1.97
CA ALA A 438 -21.06 6.63 3.25
C ALA A 438 -21.88 5.40 3.67
N LEU A 439 -23.21 5.41 3.42
CA LEU A 439 -24.06 4.24 3.67
C LEU A 439 -23.76 3.11 2.69
N LEU A 440 -23.59 3.43 1.40
CA LEU A 440 -23.18 2.45 0.38
C LEU A 440 -21.86 1.76 0.80
N HIS A 441 -20.88 2.55 1.19
CA HIS A 441 -19.58 2.06 1.65
C HIS A 441 -19.72 1.17 2.89
N ALA A 442 -20.40 1.63 3.93
CA ALA A 442 -20.57 0.89 5.17
C ALA A 442 -21.25 -0.48 4.98
N ASN A 443 -22.14 -0.60 3.99
CA ASN A 443 -22.86 -1.84 3.71
C ASN A 443 -22.11 -2.81 2.80
N HIS A 444 -21.27 -2.30 1.90
CA HIS A 444 -20.75 -3.09 0.78
C HIS A 444 -19.22 -3.23 0.75
N VAL A 445 -18.49 -2.44 1.54
CA VAL A 445 -17.03 -2.51 1.57
C VAL A 445 -16.57 -3.85 2.14
N LEU A 446 -15.63 -4.48 1.46
CA LEU A 446 -14.99 -5.70 1.91
C LEU A 446 -13.75 -5.41 2.76
N GLN A 447 -13.17 -6.46 3.33
CA GLN A 447 -11.95 -6.39 4.14
C GLN A 447 -10.68 -6.36 3.26
N PRO A 448 -9.51 -6.02 3.81
CA PRO A 448 -8.26 -5.87 3.04
C PRO A 448 -7.83 -7.10 2.23
N GLU A 449 -8.12 -8.31 2.69
CA GLU A 449 -7.85 -9.57 1.97
C GLU A 449 -8.67 -9.72 0.68
N PHE A 450 -9.63 -8.82 0.46
CA PHE A 450 -10.43 -8.69 -0.75
C PHE A 450 -10.24 -7.31 -1.41
N GLY A 451 -9.16 -6.61 -1.06
CA GLY A 451 -8.80 -5.33 -1.65
C GLY A 451 -9.67 -4.14 -1.24
N CYS A 452 -10.47 -4.27 -0.17
CA CYS A 452 -11.43 -3.25 0.25
C CYS A 452 -12.37 -2.77 -0.88
N ASP A 453 -12.67 -3.65 -1.85
CA ASP A 453 -13.60 -3.35 -2.95
C ASP A 453 -15.05 -3.43 -2.44
N PHE A 454 -16.01 -3.03 -3.30
CA PHE A 454 -17.41 -3.30 -3.05
C PHE A 454 -17.80 -4.69 -3.54
N ASP A 455 -18.51 -5.44 -2.72
CA ASP A 455 -18.99 -6.80 -3.03
C ASP A 455 -19.71 -6.89 -4.39
N PHE A 456 -20.59 -5.93 -4.69
CA PHE A 456 -21.38 -5.89 -5.91
C PHE A 456 -20.63 -5.40 -7.16
N LEU A 457 -19.39 -4.95 -7.03
CA LEU A 457 -18.55 -4.52 -8.17
C LEU A 457 -17.48 -5.56 -8.55
N ARG A 458 -17.38 -6.66 -7.82
CA ARG A 458 -16.47 -7.75 -8.16
C ARG A 458 -17.01 -8.57 -9.32
N ASP A 459 -16.11 -9.25 -10.02
CA ASP A 459 -16.54 -10.21 -11.03
C ASP A 459 -17.33 -11.35 -10.36
N PRO A 460 -18.49 -11.77 -10.91
CA PRO A 460 -19.32 -12.82 -10.31
C PRO A 460 -18.63 -14.18 -10.17
N SER A 461 -17.55 -14.43 -10.91
CA SER A 461 -16.75 -15.65 -10.79
C SER A 461 -15.70 -15.60 -9.68
N ALA A 462 -15.46 -14.43 -9.09
CA ALA A 462 -14.51 -14.30 -7.99
C ALA A 462 -15.00 -15.09 -6.76
N PRO A 463 -14.10 -15.63 -5.91
CA PRO A 463 -14.49 -16.41 -4.73
C PRO A 463 -15.50 -15.66 -3.85
N GLU A 464 -16.54 -16.37 -3.41
CA GLU A 464 -17.65 -15.80 -2.63
C GLU A 464 -17.13 -15.01 -1.42
N THR A 465 -17.63 -13.79 -1.28
CA THR A 465 -17.46 -12.99 -0.07
C THR A 465 -18.77 -12.90 0.66
N ARG A 466 -18.83 -13.41 1.90
CA ARG A 466 -19.92 -13.04 2.79
C ARG A 466 -19.62 -11.62 3.30
N PRO A 467 -20.51 -10.64 3.10
CA PRO A 467 -20.33 -9.34 3.73
C PRO A 467 -20.28 -9.52 5.24
N SER A 468 -19.32 -8.86 5.89
CA SER A 468 -19.03 -8.97 7.33
C SER A 468 -20.12 -8.38 8.23
N ARG A 469 -21.17 -7.79 7.66
CA ARG A 469 -22.39 -7.38 8.35
C ARG A 469 -23.62 -7.80 7.56
N GLN A 470 -24.12 -9.02 7.77
CA GLN A 470 -25.58 -9.17 7.73
C GLN A 470 -26.11 -8.40 8.94
N VAL A 471 -26.47 -7.13 8.72
CA VAL A 471 -27.52 -6.51 9.53
C VAL A 471 -28.72 -7.41 9.32
N THR A 472 -28.98 -8.32 10.27
CA THR A 472 -30.33 -8.81 10.50
C THR A 472 -31.16 -7.55 10.69
N LEU A 473 -31.79 -7.09 9.62
CA LEU A 473 -33.01 -6.32 9.71
C LEU A 473 -33.99 -7.28 10.37
N ASP A 474 -33.94 -7.32 11.69
CA ASP A 474 -35.01 -7.83 12.50
C ASP A 474 -36.15 -6.85 12.22
N GLN A 475 -36.91 -7.14 11.15
CA GLN A 475 -38.21 -6.56 10.94
C GLN A 475 -39.03 -7.05 12.12
N GLY A 476 -38.95 -6.28 13.21
CA GLY A 476 -39.82 -6.39 14.37
C GLY A 476 -41.24 -6.25 13.87
N ASN A 477 -41.81 -7.39 13.50
CA ASN A 477 -43.20 -7.57 13.17
C ASN A 477 -43.95 -7.40 14.49
N LYS A 478 -44.16 -6.15 14.91
CA LYS A 478 -45.19 -5.82 15.89
C LYS A 478 -46.53 -5.95 15.18
N THR A 479 -47.01 -7.19 15.10
CA THR A 479 -48.41 -7.51 14.93
C THR A 479 -49.05 -7.70 16.32
N SER A 480 -50.21 -7.07 16.46
CA SER A 480 -51.17 -6.98 17.59
C SER A 480 -50.73 -6.22 18.83
#